data_AF-A0A0G4PRQ6-F1
#
_entry.id   AF-A0A0G4PRQ6-F1
#
_cell.length_a   1.000
_cell.length_b   1.000
_cell.length_c   1.000
_cell.angle_alpha   90.00
_cell.angle_beta   90.00
_cell.angle_gamma   90.00
#
_symmetry.space_group_name_H-M   'P 1'
#
loop_
_entity.id
_entity.type
_entity.pdbx_description
1 polymer ?
#
loop_
_entity_poly.entity_id
_entity_poly.type
_entity_poly.pdbx_seq_one_letter_code
_entity_poly.pdbx_strand_id
1 'polypeptide(L)'
;MEETIAELRRQLEEERQAREEAQRREEEERQAREEAERLQGEAERRLEPNTLFRLLDRCHNSLSQAIRVETDATLTTQGDATDPVNRLYPKRVVPWLDFPQLQEKIWRKFDRTGAFTSRPLFPSDTQIDYILTNVQNRPIYSEASLRNFERDTVDNFVEKAIMALRDNEPLRHEFGIQGRVTFYDRVNPSETSLEKSLEQMNLQGTRTPQRVANTRHRRGRGMGRGVAQGQKRDSTTRRRNRRADQFYVHLMADER
;
A
#
# COMPACT_ATOMS: atom_id res chain seq x y z
N MET A 1 35.60 -48.48 -61.58
CA MET A 1 34.31 -47.84 -61.89
C MET A 1 33.31 -48.05 -60.77
N GLU A 2 33.11 -49.28 -60.26
CA GLU A 2 32.13 -49.55 -59.19
C GLU A 2 32.52 -48.93 -57.83
N GLU A 3 33.79 -49.00 -57.42
CA GLU A 3 34.31 -48.35 -56.20
C GLU A 3 34.10 -46.83 -56.22
N THR A 4 34.35 -46.21 -57.37
CA THR A 4 34.20 -44.77 -57.57
C THR A 4 32.73 -44.33 -57.45
N ILE A 5 31.79 -45.17 -57.90
CA ILE A 5 30.35 -44.93 -57.78
C ILE A 5 29.89 -45.12 -56.32
N ALA A 6 30.44 -46.10 -55.59
CA ALA A 6 30.12 -46.32 -54.18
C ALA A 6 30.59 -45.17 -53.29
N GLU A 7 31.79 -44.64 -53.56
CA GLU A 7 32.36 -43.52 -52.82
C GLU A 7 31.62 -42.19 -53.09
N LEU A 8 31.23 -41.94 -54.34
CA LEU A 8 30.34 -40.84 -54.72
C LEU A 8 28.97 -40.92 -54.02
N ARG A 9 28.38 -42.11 -53.90
CA ARG A 9 27.11 -42.31 -53.17
C ARG A 9 27.26 -42.00 -51.69
N ARG A 10 28.38 -42.38 -51.07
CA ARG A 10 28.65 -42.08 -49.65
C ARG A 10 28.78 -40.58 -49.41
N GLN A 11 29.50 -39.88 -50.27
CA GLN A 11 29.64 -38.42 -50.20
C GLN A 11 28.29 -37.70 -50.35
N LEU A 12 27.43 -38.18 -51.26
CA LEU A 12 26.11 -37.58 -51.49
C LEU A 12 25.15 -37.79 -50.32
N GLU A 13 25.24 -38.94 -49.64
CA GLU A 13 24.48 -39.23 -48.42
C GLU A 13 24.98 -38.42 -47.22
N GLU A 14 26.31 -38.30 -47.04
CA GLU A 14 26.92 -37.45 -46.01
C GLU A 14 26.54 -35.97 -46.21
N GLU A 15 26.59 -35.47 -47.45
CA GLU A 15 26.17 -34.10 -47.77
C GLU A 15 24.67 -33.89 -47.50
N ARG A 16 23.84 -34.87 -47.84
CA ARG A 16 22.40 -34.82 -47.57
C ARG A 16 22.10 -34.80 -46.06
N GLN A 17 22.77 -35.65 -45.28
CA GLN A 17 22.63 -35.65 -43.82
C GLN A 17 23.10 -34.34 -43.20
N ALA A 18 24.23 -33.79 -43.67
CA ALA A 18 24.73 -32.50 -43.22
C ALA A 18 23.74 -31.36 -43.53
N ARG A 19 23.09 -31.38 -44.70
CA ARG A 19 22.05 -30.42 -45.07
C ARG A 19 20.79 -30.58 -44.23
N GLU A 20 20.32 -31.81 -44.01
CA GLU A 20 19.15 -32.09 -43.17
C GLU A 20 19.42 -31.67 -41.71
N GLU A 21 20.62 -31.90 -41.19
CA GLU A 21 21.00 -31.46 -39.84
C GLU A 21 21.13 -29.93 -39.74
N ALA A 22 21.70 -29.27 -40.75
CA ALA A 22 21.75 -27.82 -40.82
C ALA A 22 20.35 -27.20 -40.86
N GLN A 23 19.43 -27.78 -41.65
CA GLN A 23 18.04 -27.35 -41.72
C GLN A 23 17.30 -27.53 -40.39
N ARG A 24 17.51 -28.66 -39.70
CA ARG A 24 16.93 -28.85 -38.35
C ARG A 24 17.45 -27.81 -37.36
N ARG A 25 18.75 -27.54 -37.35
CA ARG A 25 19.35 -26.53 -36.46
C ARG A 25 18.81 -25.13 -36.75
N GLU A 26 18.65 -24.78 -38.02
CA GLU A 26 18.08 -23.49 -38.42
C GLU A 26 16.60 -23.37 -38.03
N GLU A 27 15.83 -24.45 -38.16
CA GLU A 27 14.44 -24.49 -37.73
C GLU A 27 14.28 -24.42 -36.20
N GLU A 28 15.10 -25.15 -35.44
CA GLU A 28 15.16 -25.06 -33.98
C GLU A 28 15.54 -23.65 -33.53
N GLU A 29 16.53 -23.02 -34.18
CA GLU A 29 16.93 -21.65 -33.88
C GLU A 29 15.82 -20.65 -34.20
N ARG A 30 15.10 -20.83 -35.31
CA ARG A 30 13.95 -19.99 -35.67
C ARG A 30 12.83 -20.12 -34.64
N GLN A 31 12.47 -21.34 -34.25
CA GLN A 31 11.45 -21.59 -33.22
C GLN A 31 11.86 -20.99 -31.88
N ALA A 32 13.12 -21.16 -31.47
CA ALA A 32 13.63 -20.58 -30.22
C ALA A 32 13.59 -19.04 -30.25
N ARG A 33 13.89 -18.42 -31.40
CA ARG A 33 13.78 -16.96 -31.58
C ARG A 33 12.33 -16.48 -31.53
N GLU A 34 11.41 -17.15 -32.22
CA GLU A 34 9.98 -16.83 -32.20
C GLU A 34 9.39 -16.97 -30.79
N GLU A 35 9.77 -18.02 -30.05
CA GLU A 35 9.34 -18.21 -28.67
C GLU A 35 9.91 -17.13 -27.75
N ALA A 36 11.20 -16.80 -27.89
CA ALA A 36 11.84 -15.73 -27.13
C ALA A 36 11.18 -14.37 -27.41
N GLU A 37 10.88 -14.05 -28.66
CA GLU A 37 10.17 -12.83 -29.05
C GLU A 37 8.75 -12.78 -28.49
N ARG A 38 8.03 -13.91 -28.52
CA ARG A 38 6.69 -14.02 -27.92
C ARG A 38 6.74 -13.78 -26.41
N LEU A 39 7.66 -14.44 -25.70
CA LEU A 39 7.83 -14.28 -24.26
C LEU A 39 8.22 -12.85 -23.90
N GLN A 40 9.09 -12.22 -24.69
CA GLN A 40 9.46 -10.83 -24.52
C GLN A 40 8.25 -9.90 -24.73
N GLY A 41 7.49 -10.09 -25.81
CA GLY A 41 6.28 -9.30 -26.08
C GLY A 41 5.21 -9.46 -25.00
N GLU A 42 5.06 -10.66 -24.43
CA GLU A 42 4.17 -10.89 -23.29
C GLU A 42 4.66 -10.18 -22.02
N ALA A 43 5.97 -10.24 -21.74
CA ALA A 43 6.56 -9.55 -20.60
C ALA A 43 6.42 -8.01 -20.71
N GLU A 44 6.66 -7.46 -21.90
CA GLU A 44 6.49 -6.03 -22.19
C GLU A 44 5.04 -5.60 -21.99
N ARG A 45 4.06 -6.35 -22.55
CA ARG A 45 2.63 -6.09 -22.35
C ARG A 45 2.20 -6.10 -20.89
N ARG A 46 2.79 -6.97 -20.06
CA ARG A 46 2.50 -7.01 -18.61
C ARG A 46 3.02 -5.79 -17.86
N LEU A 47 4.05 -5.14 -18.40
CA LEU A 47 4.63 -3.92 -17.84
C LEU A 47 3.95 -2.65 -18.38
N GLU A 48 3.14 -2.75 -19.43
CA GLU A 48 2.41 -1.60 -19.97
C GLU A 48 1.47 -0.98 -18.92
N PRO A 49 1.44 0.36 -18.80
CA PRO A 49 0.51 1.02 -17.92
C PRO A 49 -0.94 0.76 -18.31
N ASN A 50 -1.83 0.71 -17.33
CA ASN A 50 -3.25 0.46 -17.53
C ASN A 50 -4.03 1.73 -17.89
N THR A 51 -5.17 1.53 -18.54
CA THR A 51 -6.22 2.55 -18.68
C THR A 51 -7.03 2.69 -17.38
N LEU A 52 -7.85 3.74 -17.26
CA LEU A 52 -8.68 3.93 -16.06
C LEU A 52 -9.61 2.74 -15.84
N PHE A 53 -10.29 2.27 -16.90
CA PHE A 53 -11.24 1.16 -16.77
C PHE A 53 -10.55 -0.14 -16.41
N ARG A 54 -9.37 -0.42 -16.98
CA ARG A 54 -8.58 -1.60 -16.61
C ARG A 54 -8.12 -1.52 -15.15
N LEU A 55 -7.69 -0.35 -14.69
CA LEU A 55 -7.36 -0.16 -13.28
C LEU A 55 -8.57 -0.46 -12.38
N LEU A 56 -9.73 0.13 -12.65
CA LEU A 56 -10.92 -0.04 -11.81
C LEU A 56 -11.42 -1.49 -11.79
N ASP A 57 -11.39 -2.15 -12.95
CA ASP A 57 -11.68 -3.58 -13.08
C ASP A 57 -10.75 -4.41 -12.19
N ARG A 58 -9.43 -4.16 -12.26
CA ARG A 58 -8.43 -4.86 -11.44
C ARG A 58 -8.57 -4.53 -9.94
N CYS A 59 -8.83 -3.29 -9.56
CA CYS A 59 -9.10 -2.90 -8.18
C CYS A 59 -10.32 -3.64 -7.61
N HIS A 60 -11.39 -3.80 -8.40
CA HIS A 60 -12.58 -4.52 -7.96
C HIS A 60 -12.36 -6.03 -7.92
N ASN A 61 -12.00 -6.63 -9.06
CA ASN A 61 -11.97 -8.08 -9.26
C ASN A 61 -10.74 -8.75 -8.65
N SER A 62 -9.59 -8.05 -8.59
CA SER A 62 -8.37 -8.61 -8.00
C SER A 62 -8.20 -8.20 -6.54
N LEU A 63 -8.25 -6.89 -6.23
CA LEU A 63 -7.86 -6.40 -4.90
C LEU A 63 -9.00 -6.46 -3.88
N SER A 64 -10.16 -5.88 -4.22
CA SER A 64 -11.29 -5.77 -3.28
C SER A 64 -11.83 -7.15 -2.89
N GLN A 65 -11.91 -8.07 -3.86
CA GLN A 65 -12.35 -9.44 -3.61
C GLN A 65 -11.30 -10.30 -2.89
N ALA A 66 -10.03 -9.88 -2.84
CA ALA A 66 -8.98 -10.56 -2.09
C ALA A 66 -8.97 -10.22 -0.60
N ILE A 67 -9.92 -9.40 -0.12
CA ILE A 67 -10.05 -9.08 1.30
C ILE A 67 -10.20 -10.37 2.13
N ARG A 68 -9.37 -10.49 3.16
CA ARG A 68 -9.41 -11.61 4.12
C ARG A 68 -9.43 -11.05 5.52
N VAL A 69 -10.38 -11.50 6.32
CA VAL A 69 -10.54 -11.08 7.71
C VAL A 69 -10.22 -12.30 8.59
N GLU A 70 -9.45 -12.09 9.65
CA GLU A 70 -9.20 -13.12 10.65
C GLU A 70 -10.52 -13.42 11.38
N THR A 71 -10.89 -14.70 11.40
CA THR A 71 -12.15 -15.19 11.97
C THR A 71 -11.98 -15.72 13.39
N ASP A 72 -10.76 -16.10 13.77
CA ASP A 72 -10.46 -16.49 15.13
C ASP A 72 -10.40 -15.24 16.01
N ALA A 73 -11.43 -15.06 16.84
CA ALA A 73 -11.53 -13.93 17.76
C ALA A 73 -10.27 -13.81 18.62
N THR A 74 -9.60 -14.89 19.02
CA THR A 74 -8.41 -14.85 19.87
C THR A 74 -7.18 -14.23 19.19
N LEU A 75 -7.17 -14.18 17.85
CA LEU A 75 -6.11 -13.61 17.03
C LEU A 75 -6.42 -12.17 16.58
N THR A 76 -7.60 -11.66 16.91
CA THR A 76 -8.03 -10.30 16.57
C THR A 76 -7.79 -9.31 17.71
N THR A 77 -7.80 -8.03 17.38
CA THR A 77 -7.75 -6.96 18.39
C THR A 77 -8.98 -7.04 19.29
N GLN A 78 -8.73 -7.20 20.60
CA GLN A 78 -9.80 -7.27 21.60
C GLN A 78 -10.21 -5.86 22.05
N GLY A 79 -11.51 -5.62 22.16
CA GLY A 79 -12.07 -4.36 22.66
C GLY A 79 -13.53 -4.19 22.28
N ASP A 80 -14.26 -3.35 23.01
CA ASP A 80 -15.62 -2.98 22.63
C ASP A 80 -15.57 -1.98 21.46
N ALA A 81 -16.01 -2.40 20.29
CA ALA A 81 -16.05 -1.56 19.09
C ALA A 81 -17.05 -0.40 19.18
N THR A 82 -18.00 -0.46 20.13
CA THR A 82 -19.20 0.39 20.14
C THR A 82 -19.28 1.40 21.29
N ASP A 83 -18.32 1.39 22.21
CA ASP A 83 -18.21 2.39 23.29
C ASP A 83 -16.87 3.14 23.28
N PRO A 84 -16.58 3.92 22.21
CA PRO A 84 -15.35 4.68 22.17
C PRO A 84 -15.44 5.88 23.13
N VAL A 85 -14.70 5.82 24.23
CA VAL A 85 -14.65 6.88 25.24
C VAL A 85 -14.19 8.20 24.61
N ASN A 86 -15.04 9.24 24.68
CA ASN A 86 -14.79 10.57 24.12
C ASN A 86 -14.65 10.65 22.58
N ARG A 87 -15.19 9.72 21.78
CA ARG A 87 -15.19 9.86 20.31
C ARG A 87 -16.59 9.92 19.73
N LEU A 88 -16.74 10.70 18.66
CA LEU A 88 -17.96 10.68 17.85
C LEU A 88 -17.87 9.48 16.91
N TYR A 89 -18.93 8.70 16.86
CA TYR A 89 -19.07 7.58 15.94
C TYR A 89 -20.49 7.56 15.36
N PRO A 90 -20.66 7.08 14.12
CA PRO A 90 -21.97 6.96 13.51
C PRO A 90 -22.82 5.94 14.27
N LYS A 91 -24.02 6.33 14.68
CA LYS A 91 -24.98 5.43 15.37
C LYS A 91 -25.81 4.57 14.41
N ARG A 92 -25.86 4.97 13.13
CA ARG A 92 -26.64 4.32 12.08
C ARG A 92 -25.87 4.43 10.77
N VAL A 93 -25.83 3.33 10.04
CA VAL A 93 -25.46 3.31 8.63
C VAL A 93 -26.76 3.41 7.84
N VAL A 94 -26.87 4.38 6.95
CA VAL A 94 -28.07 4.61 6.13
C VAL A 94 -27.71 4.55 4.65
N PRO A 95 -28.61 4.07 3.78
CA PRO A 95 -28.38 4.07 2.34
C PRO A 95 -28.16 5.49 1.82
N TRP A 96 -27.17 5.66 0.95
CA TRP A 96 -26.95 6.91 0.22
C TRP A 96 -27.79 6.91 -1.06
N LEU A 97 -29.02 7.41 -0.96
CA LEU A 97 -30.05 7.22 -1.99
C LEU A 97 -29.75 7.90 -3.34
N ASP A 98 -29.09 9.06 -3.32
CA ASP A 98 -28.74 9.82 -4.52
C ASP A 98 -27.36 9.47 -5.10
N PHE A 99 -26.64 8.53 -4.46
CA PHE A 99 -25.30 8.12 -4.90
C PHE A 99 -25.25 7.61 -6.36
N PRO A 100 -26.16 6.73 -6.83
CA PRO A 100 -26.13 6.27 -8.22
C PRO A 100 -26.25 7.43 -9.23
N GLN A 101 -27.14 8.39 -8.97
CA GLN A 101 -27.33 9.55 -9.86
C GLN A 101 -26.13 10.50 -9.81
N LEU A 102 -25.50 10.67 -8.65
CA LEU A 102 -24.26 11.43 -8.52
C LEU A 102 -23.11 10.74 -9.28
N GLN A 103 -22.99 9.42 -9.17
CA GLN A 103 -21.98 8.64 -9.85
C GLN A 103 -22.14 8.73 -11.38
N GLU A 104 -23.37 8.62 -11.89
CA GLU A 104 -23.64 8.77 -13.32
C GLU A 104 -23.26 10.18 -13.83
N LYS A 105 -23.56 11.22 -13.05
CA LYS A 105 -23.13 12.59 -13.39
C LYS A 105 -21.61 12.72 -13.49
N ILE A 106 -20.86 12.00 -12.64
CA ILE A 106 -19.40 11.97 -12.70
C ILE A 106 -18.94 11.24 -13.97
N TRP A 107 -19.51 10.08 -14.29
CA TRP A 107 -19.16 9.31 -15.48
C TRP A 107 -19.41 10.08 -16.79
N ARG A 108 -20.51 10.81 -16.88
CA ARG A 108 -20.80 11.66 -18.05
C ARG A 108 -19.72 12.71 -18.32
N LYS A 109 -18.99 13.17 -17.29
CA LYS A 109 -17.85 14.09 -17.46
C LYS A 109 -16.66 13.38 -18.12
N PHE A 110 -16.40 12.15 -17.71
CA PHE A 110 -15.37 11.30 -18.33
C PHE A 110 -15.70 10.96 -19.78
N ASP A 111 -16.96 10.66 -20.10
CA ASP A 111 -17.38 10.32 -21.47
C ASP A 111 -17.14 11.46 -22.46
N ARG A 112 -17.35 12.72 -22.02
CA ARG A 112 -17.04 13.92 -22.81
C ARG A 112 -15.56 14.06 -23.11
N THR A 113 -14.71 13.49 -22.26
CA THR A 113 -13.25 13.49 -22.37
C THR A 113 -12.74 12.06 -22.58
N GLY A 114 -13.30 11.34 -23.55
CA GLY A 114 -12.97 9.92 -23.80
C GLY A 114 -11.47 9.64 -24.00
N ALA A 115 -10.69 10.64 -24.45
CA ALA A 115 -9.24 10.53 -24.52
C ALA A 115 -8.58 10.26 -23.16
N PHE A 116 -9.16 10.69 -22.03
CA PHE A 116 -8.60 10.41 -20.72
C PHE A 116 -8.73 8.94 -20.33
N THR A 117 -9.92 8.35 -20.53
CA THR A 117 -10.19 6.97 -20.09
C THR A 117 -9.47 5.94 -20.94
N SER A 118 -9.12 6.26 -22.19
CA SER A 118 -8.34 5.40 -23.08
C SER A 118 -6.82 5.50 -22.90
N ARG A 119 -6.30 6.51 -22.20
CA ARG A 119 -4.85 6.68 -22.05
C ARG A 119 -4.28 5.72 -20.99
N PRO A 120 -3.13 5.07 -21.25
CA PRO A 120 -2.46 4.19 -20.30
C PRO A 120 -1.68 5.04 -19.27
N LEU A 121 -2.37 5.52 -18.23
CA LEU A 121 -1.80 6.42 -17.21
C LEU A 121 -1.64 5.76 -15.83
N PHE A 122 -2.11 4.52 -15.68
CA PHE A 122 -2.29 3.87 -14.38
C PHE A 122 -1.32 2.70 -14.20
N PRO A 123 -1.10 2.23 -12.95
CA PRO A 123 -0.19 1.12 -12.68
C PRO A 123 -0.48 -0.11 -13.54
N SER A 124 0.57 -0.76 -14.01
CA SER A 124 0.47 -1.96 -14.84
C SER A 124 -0.09 -3.16 -14.07
N ASP A 125 -0.52 -4.18 -14.80
CA ASP A 125 -1.05 -5.41 -14.21
C ASP A 125 -0.03 -6.08 -13.28
N THR A 126 1.26 -6.08 -13.63
CA THR A 126 2.33 -6.60 -12.75
C THR A 126 2.44 -5.81 -11.44
N GLN A 127 2.26 -4.48 -11.46
CA GLN A 127 2.28 -3.68 -10.23
C GLN A 127 1.08 -4.00 -9.32
N ILE A 128 -0.09 -4.26 -9.92
CA ILE A 128 -1.29 -4.66 -9.18
C ILE A 128 -1.15 -6.10 -8.65
N ASP A 129 -0.58 -7.03 -9.41
CA ASP A 129 -0.28 -8.41 -8.98
C ASP A 129 0.64 -8.45 -7.76
N TYR A 130 1.62 -7.54 -7.71
CA TYR A 130 2.49 -7.39 -6.56
C TYR A 130 1.71 -6.99 -5.30
N ILE A 131 0.81 -6.00 -5.42
CA ILE A 131 -0.06 -5.59 -4.31
C ILE A 131 -0.97 -6.74 -3.89
N LEU A 132 -1.55 -7.47 -4.86
CA LEU A 132 -2.40 -8.63 -4.62
C LEU A 132 -1.68 -9.69 -3.77
N THR A 133 -0.42 -9.99 -4.10
CA THR A 133 0.41 -10.94 -3.36
C THR A 133 0.64 -10.51 -1.92
N ASN A 134 0.75 -9.20 -1.67
CA ASN A 134 0.91 -8.66 -0.31
C ASN A 134 -0.37 -8.76 0.52
N VAL A 135 -1.54 -8.51 -0.08
CA VAL A 135 -2.82 -8.54 0.65
C VAL A 135 -3.34 -9.95 0.88
N GLN A 136 -3.16 -10.88 -0.07
CA GLN A 136 -3.65 -12.26 0.06
C GLN A 136 -3.04 -13.04 1.23
N ASN A 137 -1.80 -12.70 1.57
CA ASN A 137 -1.03 -13.35 2.63
C ASN A 137 -1.17 -12.66 4.00
N ARG A 138 -1.99 -11.60 4.10
CA ARG A 138 -2.11 -10.78 5.31
C ARG A 138 -3.58 -10.58 5.67
N PRO A 139 -4.17 -11.47 6.49
CA PRO A 139 -5.54 -11.27 6.95
C PRO A 139 -5.64 -9.99 7.80
N ILE A 140 -6.83 -9.38 7.80
CA ILE A 140 -7.18 -8.24 8.63
C ILE A 140 -7.59 -8.75 10.01
N TYR A 141 -6.81 -8.41 11.04
CA TYR A 141 -7.02 -8.81 12.44
C TYR A 141 -7.04 -7.62 13.41
N SER A 142 -6.77 -6.42 12.91
CA SER A 142 -6.68 -5.17 13.67
C SER A 142 -7.04 -3.96 12.81
N GLU A 143 -7.34 -2.84 13.46
CA GLU A 143 -7.52 -1.54 12.80
C GLU A 143 -6.30 -1.18 11.94
N ALA A 144 -5.08 -1.42 12.45
CA ALA A 144 -3.86 -1.17 11.71
C ALA A 144 -3.75 -2.03 10.44
N SER A 145 -4.12 -3.31 10.50
CA SER A 145 -4.13 -4.18 9.31
C SER A 145 -5.22 -3.79 8.31
N LEU A 146 -6.40 -3.34 8.79
CA LEU A 146 -7.47 -2.82 7.92
C LEU A 146 -6.99 -1.56 7.19
N ARG A 147 -6.39 -0.63 7.93
CA ARG A 147 -5.81 0.60 7.37
C ARG A 147 -4.75 0.31 6.31
N ASN A 148 -3.86 -0.65 6.56
CA ASN A 148 -2.85 -1.03 5.56
C ASN A 148 -3.50 -1.60 4.29
N PHE A 149 -4.53 -2.45 4.45
CA PHE A 149 -5.29 -2.98 3.32
C PHE A 149 -5.96 -1.86 2.52
N GLU A 150 -6.66 -0.93 3.17
CA GLU A 150 -7.31 0.20 2.51
C GLU A 150 -6.28 1.10 1.79
N ARG A 151 -5.14 1.36 2.42
CA ARG A 151 -4.07 2.15 1.82
C ARG A 151 -3.54 1.51 0.54
N ASP A 152 -3.25 0.22 0.60
CA ASP A 152 -2.67 -0.53 -0.51
C ASP A 152 -3.65 -0.76 -1.67
N THR A 153 -4.93 -0.94 -1.36
CA THR A 153 -5.95 -1.34 -2.35
C THR A 153 -6.84 -0.20 -2.85
N VAL A 154 -6.90 0.93 -2.12
CA VAL A 154 -7.77 2.07 -2.44
C VAL A 154 -6.98 3.37 -2.49
N ASP A 155 -6.42 3.83 -1.36
CA ASP A 155 -5.89 5.20 -1.24
C ASP A 155 -4.82 5.52 -2.29
N ASN A 156 -3.85 4.60 -2.46
CA ASN A 156 -2.77 4.78 -3.43
C ASN A 156 -3.29 4.92 -4.87
N PHE A 157 -4.37 4.23 -5.22
CA PHE A 157 -4.97 4.32 -6.55
C PHE A 157 -5.83 5.57 -6.72
N VAL A 158 -6.56 5.96 -5.68
CA VAL A 158 -7.31 7.24 -5.66
C VAL A 158 -6.35 8.41 -5.82
N GLU A 159 -5.22 8.41 -5.10
CA GLU A 159 -4.18 9.42 -5.25
C GLU A 159 -3.65 9.49 -6.69
N LYS A 160 -3.31 8.35 -7.28
CA LYS A 160 -2.87 8.28 -8.70
C LYS A 160 -3.94 8.79 -9.67
N ALA A 161 -5.21 8.46 -9.44
CA ALA A 161 -6.31 8.94 -10.27
C ALA A 161 -6.52 10.45 -10.18
N ILE A 162 -6.43 11.01 -8.98
CA ILE A 162 -6.51 12.46 -8.77
C ILE A 162 -5.31 13.17 -9.40
N MET A 163 -4.11 12.60 -9.31
CA MET A 163 -2.93 13.12 -10.00
C MET A 163 -3.12 13.13 -11.52
N ALA A 164 -3.56 12.01 -12.11
CA ALA A 164 -3.82 11.94 -13.55
C ALA A 164 -4.91 12.94 -14.00
N LEU A 165 -5.97 13.10 -13.20
CA LEU A 165 -7.03 14.08 -13.43
C LEU A 165 -6.52 15.53 -13.37
N ARG A 166 -5.64 15.84 -12.43
CA ARG A 166 -5.02 17.16 -12.31
C ARG A 166 -4.18 17.49 -13.54
N ASP A 167 -3.46 16.52 -14.08
CA ASP A 167 -2.61 16.71 -15.25
C ASP A 167 -3.43 16.81 -16.56
N ASN A 168 -4.74 16.55 -16.50
CA ASN A 168 -5.69 16.77 -17.60
C ASN A 168 -6.43 18.10 -17.42
N GLU A 169 -6.06 19.13 -18.18
CA GLU A 169 -6.58 20.49 -17.99
C GLU A 169 -8.13 20.62 -18.07
N PRO A 170 -8.82 20.04 -19.07
CA PRO A 170 -10.28 20.04 -19.11
C PRO A 170 -10.93 19.43 -17.85
N LEU A 171 -10.48 18.23 -17.44
CA LEU A 171 -11.06 17.54 -16.29
C LEU A 171 -10.66 18.20 -14.96
N ARG A 172 -9.45 18.74 -14.84
CA ARG A 172 -9.01 19.54 -13.69
C ARG A 172 -9.97 20.70 -13.44
N HIS A 173 -10.33 21.45 -14.48
CA HIS A 173 -11.28 22.55 -14.38
C HIS A 173 -12.70 22.06 -14.10
N GLU A 174 -13.15 20.98 -14.78
CA GLU A 174 -14.52 20.45 -14.62
C GLU A 174 -14.78 19.82 -13.24
N PHE A 175 -13.75 19.28 -12.61
CA PHE A 175 -13.79 18.73 -11.25
C PHE A 175 -13.32 19.70 -10.16
N GLY A 176 -12.78 20.87 -10.53
CA GLY A 176 -12.29 21.86 -9.58
C GLY A 176 -11.10 21.36 -8.74
N ILE A 177 -10.19 20.60 -9.35
CA ILE A 177 -9.03 20.02 -8.65
C ILE A 177 -7.95 21.10 -8.48
N GLN A 178 -7.72 21.53 -7.24
CA GLN A 178 -6.83 22.65 -6.91
C GLN A 178 -5.48 22.23 -6.29
N GLY A 179 -5.21 20.94 -6.13
CA GLY A 179 -3.96 20.46 -5.53
C GLY A 179 -3.84 18.94 -5.52
N ARG A 180 -2.81 18.42 -4.86
CA ARG A 180 -2.62 16.98 -4.66
C ARG A 180 -3.40 16.51 -3.44
N VAL A 181 -3.98 15.31 -3.56
CA VAL A 181 -4.59 14.59 -2.44
C VAL A 181 -3.57 13.60 -1.88
N THR A 182 -3.39 13.61 -0.57
CA THR A 182 -2.55 12.63 0.14
C THR A 182 -3.26 12.08 1.36
N PHE A 183 -3.03 10.79 1.63
CA PHE A 183 -3.56 10.07 2.79
C PHE A 183 -2.42 9.84 3.80
N TYR A 184 -2.43 10.58 4.91
CA TYR A 184 -1.46 10.40 6.01
C TYR A 184 -2.18 10.45 7.36
N ASP A 185 -1.65 9.73 8.34
CA ASP A 185 -1.97 10.03 9.74
C ASP A 185 -1.33 11.37 10.07
N ARG A 186 -2.08 12.26 10.72
CA ARG A 186 -1.45 13.40 11.36
C ARG A 186 -0.44 12.87 12.36
N VAL A 187 0.82 13.26 12.21
CA VAL A 187 1.75 13.24 13.34
C VAL A 187 1.09 14.06 14.44
N ASN A 188 0.73 13.42 15.54
CA ASN A 188 0.18 14.13 16.68
C ASN A 188 1.24 15.18 17.07
N PRO A 189 0.91 16.48 17.17
CA PRO A 189 1.89 17.49 17.57
C PRO A 189 2.45 17.22 18.99
N SER A 190 1.77 16.38 19.78
CA SER A 190 2.29 15.87 21.06
C SER A 190 3.40 14.83 20.92
N GLU A 191 3.45 14.04 19.84
CA GLU A 191 4.56 13.10 19.59
C GLU A 191 5.82 13.85 19.17
N THR A 192 5.72 14.86 18.30
CA THR A 192 6.83 15.78 18.04
C THR A 192 7.30 16.54 19.28
N SER A 193 6.41 16.75 20.26
CA SER A 193 6.77 17.36 21.54
C SER A 193 7.48 16.39 22.47
N LEU A 194 7.12 15.10 22.44
CA LEU A 194 7.78 14.04 23.20
C LEU A 194 9.14 13.70 22.61
N GLU A 195 9.25 13.64 21.28
CA GLU A 195 10.50 13.39 20.55
C GLU A 195 11.48 14.55 20.74
N LYS A 196 11.01 15.81 20.64
CA LYS A 196 11.82 16.99 21.02
C LYS A 196 12.19 17.01 22.50
N SER A 197 11.33 16.50 23.39
CA SER A 197 11.66 16.40 24.82
C SER A 197 12.69 15.29 25.10
N LEU A 198 12.66 14.20 24.34
CA LEU A 198 13.61 13.09 24.44
C LEU A 198 14.98 13.49 23.86
N GLU A 199 15.00 14.22 22.74
CA GLU A 199 16.21 14.82 22.16
C GLU A 199 16.82 15.88 23.09
N GLN A 200 15.99 16.70 23.75
CA GLN A 200 16.46 17.65 24.77
C GLN A 200 17.00 16.95 26.03
N MET A 201 16.53 15.75 26.36
CA MET A 201 17.06 14.94 27.46
C MET A 201 18.39 14.26 27.11
N ASN A 202 18.58 13.86 25.84
CA ASN A 202 19.80 13.19 25.38
C ASN A 202 20.98 14.15 25.14
N LEU A 203 20.73 15.46 25.07
CA LEU A 203 21.78 16.49 24.90
C LEU A 203 22.24 17.13 26.22
N GLN A 204 21.60 16.81 27.35
CA GLN A 204 22.02 17.28 28.68
C GLN A 204 22.30 16.11 29.61
N GLY A 205 23.44 15.44 29.41
CA GLY A 205 23.77 14.29 30.26
C GLY A 205 25.14 13.64 30.08
N THR A 206 26.11 14.23 29.39
CA THR A 206 27.51 13.77 29.51
C THR A 206 28.08 14.24 30.85
N ARG A 207 27.73 13.53 31.92
CA ARG A 207 28.53 13.48 33.13
C ARG A 207 28.42 12.10 33.74
N THR A 208 29.41 11.28 33.41
CA THR A 208 29.76 10.01 34.05
C THR A 208 29.59 10.08 35.57
N PRO A 209 28.77 9.23 36.20
CA PRO A 209 28.83 9.03 37.64
C PRO A 209 29.97 8.08 37.97
N GLN A 210 31.01 8.64 38.57
CA GLN A 210 32.13 7.92 39.15
C GLN A 210 31.65 7.11 40.35
N ARG A 211 31.91 5.80 40.29
CA ARG A 211 31.61 4.79 41.31
C ARG A 211 32.41 5.08 42.59
N VAL A 212 31.74 5.28 43.72
CA VAL A 212 32.38 5.23 45.05
C VAL A 212 31.53 4.36 45.98
N ALA A 213 32.22 3.40 46.60
CA ALA A 213 31.69 2.40 47.50
C ALA A 213 31.63 2.88 48.96
N ASN A 214 30.97 2.06 49.79
CA ASN A 214 30.93 2.02 51.27
C ASN A 214 29.95 3.03 51.93
N THR A 215 29.18 2.73 53.00
CA THR A 215 29.23 1.67 54.02
C THR A 215 27.90 1.61 54.79
N ARG A 216 27.65 0.48 55.47
CA ARG A 216 26.51 0.16 56.35
C ARG A 216 26.41 1.03 57.63
N HIS A 217 25.20 1.23 58.17
CA HIS A 217 24.77 1.04 59.58
C HIS A 217 23.27 1.43 59.72
N ARG A 218 22.32 0.53 60.03
CA ARG A 218 21.89 -0.14 61.28
C ARG A 218 20.94 0.68 62.19
N ARG A 219 19.69 0.17 62.26
CA ARG A 219 18.69 0.15 63.36
C ARG A 219 18.09 1.45 63.93
N GLY A 220 16.76 1.48 63.95
CA GLY A 220 15.94 2.21 64.93
C GLY A 220 14.46 1.83 64.84
N ARG A 221 13.97 1.04 65.81
CA ARG A 221 12.55 0.73 66.05
C ARG A 221 11.85 1.97 66.60
N GLY A 222 10.63 2.25 66.15
CA GLY A 222 9.74 3.23 66.78
C GLY A 222 8.30 3.04 66.32
N MET A 223 7.46 2.50 67.21
CA MET A 223 6.01 2.42 67.06
C MET A 223 5.40 3.83 67.07
N GLY A 224 4.41 4.09 66.23
CA GLY A 224 3.57 5.28 66.29
C GLY A 224 2.31 5.12 65.44
N ARG A 225 1.18 4.80 66.08
CA ARG A 225 -0.17 4.91 65.51
C ARG A 225 -0.48 6.39 65.31
N GLY A 226 -1.01 6.76 64.15
CA GLY A 226 -1.53 8.12 63.95
C GLY A 226 -1.99 8.44 62.53
N VAL A 227 -3.31 8.35 62.34
CA VAL A 227 -4.16 9.21 61.49
C VAL A 227 -3.89 9.25 59.98
N ALA A 228 -4.81 8.63 59.24
CA ALA A 228 -4.98 8.82 57.81
C ALA A 228 -5.26 10.29 57.47
N GLN A 229 -4.33 10.92 56.76
CA GLN A 229 -4.56 12.19 56.09
C GLN A 229 -4.67 11.92 54.60
N GLY A 230 -5.88 12.14 54.07
CA GLY A 230 -6.20 11.98 52.66
C GLY A 230 -5.34 12.89 51.79
N GLN A 231 -4.46 12.29 51.00
CA GLN A 231 -3.87 12.97 49.86
C GLN A 231 -4.96 13.14 48.79
N LYS A 232 -5.47 14.37 48.69
CA LYS A 232 -6.14 14.86 47.48
C LYS A 232 -5.21 14.59 46.30
N ARG A 233 -5.55 13.60 45.48
CA ARG A 233 -4.95 13.44 44.16
C ARG A 233 -5.37 14.67 43.35
N ASP A 234 -4.38 15.46 42.94
CA ASP A 234 -4.56 16.49 41.94
C ASP A 234 -5.23 15.85 40.73
N SER A 235 -6.48 16.24 40.50
CA SER A 235 -7.23 15.90 39.30
C SER A 235 -6.57 16.66 38.15
N THR A 236 -5.54 16.08 37.55
CA THR A 236 -5.11 16.46 36.21
C THR A 236 -6.31 16.21 35.32
N THR A 237 -7.00 17.30 34.99
CA THR A 237 -8.13 17.34 34.06
C THR A 237 -7.57 16.90 32.72
N ARG A 238 -7.60 15.59 32.44
CA ARG A 238 -7.32 15.02 31.13
C ARG A 238 -8.20 15.77 30.15
N ARG A 239 -7.59 16.66 29.36
CA ARG A 239 -8.26 17.37 28.28
C ARG A 239 -9.01 16.33 27.45
N ARG A 240 -10.33 16.48 27.37
CA ARG A 240 -11.22 15.65 26.56
C ARG A 240 -10.84 15.82 25.09
N ASN A 241 -9.98 14.95 24.56
CA ASN A 241 -9.75 14.86 23.13
C ASN A 241 -10.98 14.22 22.48
N ARG A 242 -11.97 15.06 22.15
CA ARG A 242 -13.23 14.69 21.47
C ARG A 242 -13.04 14.46 19.96
N ARG A 243 -12.00 13.77 19.54
CA ARG A 243 -11.66 13.61 18.11
C ARG A 243 -11.62 12.14 17.76
N ALA A 244 -12.37 11.77 16.72
CA ALA A 244 -12.28 10.47 16.06
C ALA A 244 -10.84 10.22 15.56
N ASP A 245 -10.48 8.98 15.26
CA ASP A 245 -9.22 8.70 14.56
C ASP A 245 -9.18 9.55 13.29
N GLN A 246 -8.11 10.33 13.21
CA GLN A 246 -8.00 11.49 12.37
C GLN A 246 -7.47 11.08 11.00
N PHE A 247 -8.25 10.28 10.27
CA PHE A 247 -8.00 10.00 8.86
C PHE A 247 -8.42 11.20 8.04
N TYR A 248 -7.43 11.97 7.59
CA TYR A 248 -7.67 13.19 6.84
C TYR A 248 -7.18 13.03 5.41
N VAL A 249 -8.08 13.32 4.48
CA VAL A 249 -7.73 13.69 3.13
C VAL A 249 -7.13 15.08 3.19
N HIS A 250 -5.84 15.19 2.88
CA HIS A 250 -5.15 16.47 2.86
C HIS A 250 -5.05 17.00 1.43
N LEU A 251 -5.49 18.25 1.24
CA LEU A 251 -5.15 19.03 0.06
C LEU A 251 -3.82 19.72 0.34
N MET A 252 -2.77 19.27 -0.33
CA MET A 252 -1.49 19.95 -0.31
C MET A 252 -1.54 21.06 -1.35
N ALA A 253 -1.39 22.31 -0.90
CA ALA A 253 -1.14 23.43 -1.81
C ALA A 253 0.24 23.23 -2.43
N ASP A 254 0.37 23.41 -3.75
CA ASP A 254 1.67 23.32 -4.41
C ASP A 254 2.61 24.40 -3.84
N GLU A 255 3.76 23.98 -3.32
CA GLU A 255 4.89 24.86 -3.08
C GLU A 255 5.31 25.41 -4.44
N ARG A 256 5.02 26.69 -4.67
CA ARG A 256 5.45 27.44 -5.86
C ARG A 256 6.91 27.82 -5.76
#